data_AF-T1FZ03-F1
#
_entry.id   AF-T1FZ03-F1
#
_cell.length_a   1.000
_cell.length_b   1.000
_cell.length_c   1.000
_cell.angle_alpha   90.00
_cell.angle_beta   90.00
_cell.angle_gamma   90.00
#
_symmetry.space_group_name_H-M   'P 1'
#
loop_
_entity.id
_entity.type
_entity.pdbx_description
1 polymer ?
#
loop_
_entity_poly.entity_id
_entity_poly.type
_entity_poly.pdbx_seq_one_letter_code
_entity_poly.pdbx_strand_id
1 'polypeptide(L)'
;MNKFQIFNFFHRESITFIVFLKPHKECSVKHDYKAVYDDDISLHEGESIIVTETLENGWWRGYTRSKEGFFPGSYVQVRYEHFLQLRGEHSI
;
A
#
# COMPACT_ATOMS: atom_id res chain seq x y z
N MET A 1 14.52 4.46 -9.10
CA MET A 1 15.09 3.15 -8.72
C MET A 1 13.96 2.29 -8.15
N ASN A 2 13.07 1.79 -9.00
CA ASN A 2 11.92 0.99 -8.57
C ASN A 2 12.35 -0.47 -8.45
N LYS A 3 12.44 -0.98 -7.22
CA LYS A 3 12.70 -2.40 -6.94
C LYS A 3 11.45 -3.23 -7.23
N PHE A 4 11.13 -3.44 -8.49
CA PHE A 4 10.24 -4.54 -8.88
C PHE A 4 11.13 -5.77 -9.13
N GLN A 5 11.33 -6.59 -8.10
CA GLN A 5 11.96 -7.90 -8.28
C GLN A 5 10.90 -8.87 -8.79
N ILE A 6 11.01 -9.24 -10.06
CA ILE A 6 10.23 -10.30 -10.69
C ILE A 6 10.90 -11.62 -10.31
N PHE A 7 10.21 -12.49 -9.58
CA PHE A 7 10.65 -13.88 -9.40
C PHE A 7 9.45 -14.82 -9.51
N ASN A 8 9.64 -15.87 -10.32
CA ASN A 8 8.80 -17.03 -10.56
C ASN A 8 7.85 -16.95 -11.77
N PHE A 9 8.30 -17.58 -12.85
CA PHE A 9 7.56 -17.96 -14.04
C PHE A 9 6.90 -19.32 -13.78
N PHE A 10 5.57 -19.43 -13.90
CA PHE A 10 4.86 -20.70 -13.73
C PHE A 10 4.08 -21.02 -15.01
N HIS A 11 4.46 -22.08 -15.71
CA HIS A 11 3.77 -22.55 -16.92
C HIS A 11 2.71 -23.58 -16.52
N ARG A 12 1.43 -23.20 -16.58
CA ARG A 12 0.33 -24.16 -16.68
C ARG A 12 -0.68 -23.57 -17.64
N GLU A 13 -0.99 -24.28 -18.72
CA GLU A 13 -2.06 -23.92 -19.67
C GLU A 13 -1.86 -22.56 -20.39
N SER A 14 -0.79 -22.40 -21.20
CA SER A 14 -0.59 -21.28 -22.17
C SER A 14 -0.74 -19.82 -21.66
N ILE A 15 -0.96 -19.57 -20.38
CA ILE A 15 -1.17 -18.25 -19.78
C ILE A 15 0.00 -17.95 -18.83
N THR A 16 0.73 -16.87 -19.12
CA THR A 16 1.75 -16.35 -18.20
C THR A 16 1.06 -15.46 -17.17
N PHE A 17 1.01 -15.91 -15.92
CA PHE A 17 0.62 -15.04 -14.81
C PHE A 17 1.86 -14.28 -14.34
N ILE A 18 1.85 -12.96 -14.47
CA ILE A 18 2.88 -12.13 -13.85
C ILE A 18 2.47 -11.92 -12.41
N VAL A 19 3.30 -12.42 -11.49
CA VAL A 19 3.14 -12.20 -10.07
C VAL A 19 3.83 -10.90 -9.69
N PHE A 20 3.04 -9.93 -9.25
CA PHE A 20 3.55 -8.69 -8.67
C PHE A 20 3.44 -8.77 -7.15
N LEU A 21 4.58 -8.64 -6.48
CA LEU A 21 4.63 -8.47 -5.03
C LEU A 21 4.64 -6.98 -4.73
N LYS A 22 3.49 -6.43 -4.35
CA LYS A 22 3.42 -5.06 -3.81
C LYS A 22 3.60 -5.12 -2.28
N PRO A 23 4.51 -4.32 -1.70
CA PRO A 23 4.60 -4.19 -0.26
C PRO A 23 3.33 -3.50 0.24
N HIS A 24 2.68 -4.11 1.22
CA HIS A 24 1.59 -3.52 1.99
C HIS A 24 2.08 -3.39 3.42
N LYS A 25 1.88 -2.22 4.01
CA LYS A 25 2.26 -1.98 5.41
C LYS A 25 1.00 -1.85 6.22
N GLU A 26 0.87 -2.66 7.26
CA GLU A 26 -0.13 -2.41 8.29
C GLU A 26 0.48 -1.45 9.31
N CYS A 27 -0.20 -0.35 9.54
CA CYS A 27 0.26 0.74 10.37
C CYS A 27 -0.77 1.09 11.43
N SER A 28 -0.33 1.52 12.61
CA SER A 28 -1.20 2.15 13.61
C SER A 28 -0.96 3.66 13.64
N VAL A 29 -2.02 4.45 13.71
CA VAL A 29 -1.92 5.91 13.85
C VAL A 29 -1.36 6.28 15.23
N LYS A 30 -0.36 7.15 15.26
CA LYS A 30 0.27 7.70 16.48
C LYS A 30 -0.26 9.08 16.85
N HIS A 31 -0.72 9.84 15.86
CA HIS A 31 -1.18 11.21 16.03
C HIS A 31 -2.38 11.46 15.13
N ASP A 32 -3.36 12.20 15.64
CA ASP A 32 -4.48 12.67 14.86
C ASP A 32 -4.01 13.58 13.71
N TYR A 33 -4.68 13.46 12.57
CA TYR A 33 -4.49 14.35 11.43
C TYR A 33 -5.85 14.66 10.83
N LYS A 34 -6.13 15.95 10.60
CA LYS A 34 -7.35 16.39 9.93
C LYS A 34 -7.04 16.64 8.46
N ALA A 35 -7.71 15.90 7.59
CA ALA A 35 -7.64 16.10 6.14
C ALA A 35 -7.99 17.55 5.78
N VAL A 36 -7.17 18.15 4.92
CA VAL A 36 -7.40 19.51 4.39
C VAL A 36 -7.89 19.44 2.95
N TYR A 37 -7.37 18.50 2.16
CA TYR A 37 -7.76 18.29 0.78
C TYR A 37 -8.69 17.07 0.64
N ASP A 38 -9.51 17.05 -0.41
CA ASP A 38 -10.50 15.98 -0.62
C ASP A 38 -9.84 14.62 -0.87
N ASP A 39 -8.64 14.61 -1.42
CA ASP A 39 -7.84 13.39 -1.67
C ASP A 39 -7.11 12.88 -0.41
N ASP A 40 -7.14 13.64 0.69
CA ASP A 40 -6.55 13.23 1.96
C ASP A 40 -7.55 12.43 2.82
N ILE A 41 -7.02 11.66 3.75
CA ILE A 41 -7.79 11.01 4.82
C ILE A 41 -7.45 11.62 6.18
N SER A 42 -8.46 11.76 7.04
CA SER A 42 -8.21 12.08 8.43
C SER A 42 -7.72 10.84 9.16
N LEU A 43 -6.79 11.02 10.10
CA LEU A 43 -6.26 9.97 10.94
C LEU A 43 -6.76 10.17 12.37
N HIS A 44 -7.10 9.07 13.03
CA HIS A 44 -7.45 9.02 14.44
C HIS A 44 -6.48 8.11 15.20
N GLU A 45 -5.89 8.62 16.28
CA GLU A 45 -4.92 7.89 17.09
C GLU A 45 -5.44 6.50 17.51
N GLY A 46 -4.60 5.48 17.31
CA GLY A 46 -4.97 4.09 17.57
C GLY A 46 -5.67 3.37 16.41
N GLU A 47 -6.10 4.08 15.36
CA GLU A 47 -6.69 3.44 14.17
C GLU A 47 -5.64 2.64 13.38
N SER A 48 -6.08 1.58 12.70
CA SER A 48 -5.25 0.79 11.78
C SER A 48 -5.42 1.26 10.33
N ILE A 49 -4.31 1.34 9.60
CA ILE A 49 -4.25 1.78 8.20
C ILE A 49 -3.44 0.76 7.41
N ILE A 50 -3.94 0.42 6.22
CA ILE A 50 -3.18 -0.34 5.24
C ILE A 50 -2.58 0.63 4.22
N VAL A 51 -1.25 0.72 4.22
CA VAL A 51 -0.48 1.54 3.27
C VAL A 51 -0.32 0.80 1.96
N THR A 52 -0.70 1.45 0.87
CA THR A 52 -0.62 0.94 -0.51
C THR A 52 0.48 1.62 -1.33
N GLU A 53 0.89 2.84 -0.94
CA GLU A 53 1.93 3.60 -1.63
C GLU A 53 2.66 4.55 -0.68
N THR A 54 3.96 4.74 -0.90
CA THR A 54 4.78 5.72 -0.18
C THR A 54 5.45 6.66 -1.18
N LEU A 55 5.19 7.96 -1.08
CA LEU A 55 5.78 8.97 -1.95
C LEU A 55 7.09 9.50 -1.34
N GLU A 56 8.00 9.97 -2.18
CA GLU A 56 9.31 10.49 -1.75
C GLU A 56 9.21 11.76 -0.90
N ASN A 57 8.10 12.49 -1.00
CA ASN A 57 7.84 13.70 -0.22
C ASN A 57 7.35 13.42 1.22
N GLY A 58 7.33 12.15 1.64
CA GLY A 58 6.91 11.74 2.99
C GLY A 58 5.41 11.51 3.15
N TRP A 59 4.60 11.72 2.10
CA TRP A 59 3.18 11.39 2.10
C TRP A 59 2.96 9.95 1.69
N TRP A 60 2.08 9.27 2.41
CA TRP A 60 1.70 7.90 2.14
C TRP A 60 0.25 7.86 1.69
N ARG A 61 -0.07 6.89 0.85
CA ARG A 61 -1.44 6.55 0.46
C ARG A 61 -1.83 5.26 1.14
N GLY A 62 -3.04 5.23 1.66
CA GLY A 62 -3.59 4.04 2.28
C GLY A 62 -5.09 4.16 2.45
N TYR A 63 -5.68 3.08 2.97
CA TYR A 63 -7.09 3.06 3.31
C TYR A 63 -7.31 2.70 4.77
N THR A 64 -8.28 3.39 5.37
CA THR A 64 -8.91 3.02 6.62
C THR A 64 -10.17 2.19 6.31
N ARG A 65 -10.99 1.90 7.32
CA ARG A 65 -12.29 1.24 7.10
C ARG A 65 -13.29 2.11 6.33
N SER A 66 -13.09 3.43 6.29
CA SER A 66 -14.07 4.39 5.79
C SER A 66 -13.66 5.05 4.48
N LYS A 67 -12.36 5.27 4.24
CA LYS A 67 -11.88 6.04 3.10
C LYS A 67 -10.46 5.63 2.69
N GLU A 68 -10.13 5.86 1.42
CA GLU A 68 -8.75 5.82 0.90
C GLU A 68 -8.28 7.23 0.58
N GLY A 69 -7.01 7.52 0.85
CA GLY A 69 -6.39 8.79 0.46
C GLY A 69 -4.99 8.98 1.03
N PHE A 70 -4.51 10.21 0.93
CA PHE A 70 -3.17 10.59 1.36
C PHE A 70 -3.13 11.06 2.82
N PHE A 71 -2.00 10.81 3.47
CA PHE A 71 -1.71 11.28 4.82
C PHE A 71 -0.19 11.36 5.08
N PRO A 72 0.27 12.10 6.11
CA PRO A 72 1.69 12.16 6.43
C PRO A 72 2.20 10.84 7.02
N GLY A 73 3.19 10.21 6.39
CA GLY A 73 3.73 8.92 6.86
C GLY A 73 4.34 8.98 8.27
N SER A 74 4.78 10.16 8.72
CA SER A 74 5.33 10.37 10.06
C SER A 74 4.30 10.19 11.19
N TYR A 75 3.00 10.26 10.88
CA TYR A 75 1.90 10.19 11.85
C TYR A 75 1.48 8.75 12.16
N VAL A 76 2.07 7.77 11.48
CA VAL A 76 1.78 6.36 11.68
C VAL A 76 3.03 5.58 12.10
N GLN A 77 2.81 4.40 12.67
CA GLN A 77 3.84 3.45 13.02
C GLN A 77 3.59 2.16 12.25
N VAL A 78 4.55 1.75 11.42
CA VAL A 78 4.51 0.44 10.75
C VAL A 78 4.54 -0.65 11.82
N ARG A 79 3.58 -1.58 11.74
CA ARG A 79 3.45 -2.76 12.58
C ARG A 79 3.92 -4.00 11.84
N TYR A 80 3.47 -4.17 10.61
CA TYR A 80 3.82 -5.30 9.77
C TYR A 80 4.07 -4.84 8.33
N GLU A 81 5.03 -5.46 7.65
CA GLU A 81 5.22 -5.30 6.21
C GLU A 81 5.06 -6.67 5.54
N HIS A 82 4.09 -6.77 4.64
CA HIS A 82 3.79 -8.00 3.90
C HIS A 82 3.85 -7.76 2.40
N PHE A 83 4.33 -8.75 1.66
CA PHE A 83 4.23 -8.76 0.21
C PHE A 83 2.97 -9.53 -0.20
N LEU A 84 1.97 -8.83 -0.74
CA LEU A 84 0.79 -9.50 -1.29
C LEU A 84 1.10 -9.94 -2.72
N GLN A 85 0.79 -11.21 -3.02
CA GLN A 85 0.87 -11.79 -4.35
C GLN A 85 -0.36 -11.36 -5.16
N LEU A 86 -0.18 -10.34 -6.00
CA LEU A 86 -1.18 -9.96 -6.99
C LEU A 86 -0.90 -10.73 -8.29
N ARG A 87 -1.90 -11.45 -8.79
CA ARG A 87 -1.85 -12.09 -10.11
C ARG A 87 -2.34 -11.08 -11.13
N GLY A 88 -1.46 -10.66 -12.05
CA GLY A 88 -1.85 -9.98 -13.28
C GLY A 88 -1.98 -10.99 -14.41
N GLU A 89 -3.08 -10.95 -15.13
CA GLU A 89 -3.23 -11.65 -16.41
C GLU A 89 -2.68 -10.75 -17.52
N HIS A 90 -1.68 -11.23 -18.26
CA HIS A 90 -1.23 -10.57 -19.48
C HIS A 90 -1.57 -11.48 -20.66
N SER A 91 -2.53 -11.06 -21.49
CA SER A 91 -2.73 -11.69 -22.80
C SER A 91 -1.59 -11.21 -23.72
N ILE A 92 -0.87 -12.16 -24.31
CA ILE A 92 0.21 -11.89 -25.28
C ILE A 92 -0.39 -11.42 -26.60
#